data_AF-A0A8S2G4U8-F1
#
_entry.id   AF-A0A8S2G4U8-F1
#
_cell.length_a   1.000
_cell.length_b   1.000
_cell.length_c   1.000
_cell.angle_alpha   90.00
_cell.angle_beta   90.00
_cell.angle_gamma   90.00
#
_symmetry.space_group_name_H-M   'P 1'
#
loop_
_entity.id
_entity.type
_entity.pdbx_description
1 polymer ?
#
loop_
_entity_poly.entity_id
_entity_poly.type
_entity_poly.pdbx_seq_one_letter_code
_entity_poly.pdbx_strand_id
1 'polypeptide(L)'
;LYYPNLYTSKGLTAIIHNNNEIPLIDSKAFYFAPGYTHNLVWSKSISTYLQPPYTSCTNRIGDDMKALYDTYNGVQYSYSQTVCYELCKQTYIYMNCQCVSSLILTIQKLFINNQLIQVNMCSIYPTLTQMICAYSAINNFTNDLTAQSNLCGHCQQECEITTYTSQITSSQDSLADDGLKALIEQTIMKYRELPENWTNNWQTYIDNSYLQLQICPQSEFVHHYKQEPSLSWTDVISSVGGQTAL
;
A
#
# COMPACT_ATOMS: atom_id res chain seq x y z
N LEU A 1 18.34 2.42 -13.95
CA LEU A 1 19.48 2.86 -13.12
C LEU A 1 19.54 1.94 -11.91
N TYR A 2 20.67 1.30 -11.64
CA TYR A 2 20.88 0.52 -10.42
C TYR A 2 21.83 1.32 -9.54
N TYR A 3 21.45 1.55 -8.30
CA TYR A 3 22.28 2.29 -7.33
C TYR A 3 22.82 1.28 -6.32
N PRO A 4 24.05 0.75 -6.53
CA PRO A 4 24.62 -0.32 -5.70
C PRO A 4 24.74 0.02 -4.22
N ASN A 5 24.78 1.32 -3.89
CA ASN A 5 24.87 1.80 -2.51
C ASN A 5 23.50 2.03 -1.85
N LEU A 6 22.40 1.88 -2.60
CA LEU A 6 21.02 2.04 -2.10
C LEU A 6 20.24 0.73 -2.12
N TYR A 7 20.53 -0.16 -3.08
CA TYR A 7 19.85 -1.44 -3.23
C TYR A 7 20.85 -2.59 -3.11
N THR A 8 20.59 -3.49 -2.18
CA THR A 8 21.40 -4.71 -1.96
C THR A 8 20.96 -5.86 -2.86
N SER A 9 19.85 -5.71 -3.59
CA SER A 9 19.27 -6.74 -4.43
C SER A 9 18.73 -6.17 -5.74
N LYS A 10 18.74 -7.01 -6.78
CA LYS A 10 18.08 -6.74 -8.07
C LYS A 10 16.77 -7.51 -8.08
N GLY A 11 15.69 -6.85 -8.48
CA GLY A 11 14.38 -7.49 -8.53
C GLY A 11 13.24 -6.52 -8.81
N LEU A 12 12.05 -7.07 -8.85
CA LEU A 12 10.81 -6.33 -9.00
C LEU A 12 10.03 -6.44 -7.68
N THR A 13 9.44 -5.33 -7.27
CA THR A 13 8.47 -5.30 -6.19
C THR A 13 7.09 -5.10 -6.77
N ALA A 14 6.11 -5.91 -6.38
CA ALA A 14 4.72 -5.72 -6.76
C ALA A 14 3.79 -5.80 -5.55
N ILE A 15 2.59 -5.27 -5.72
CA ILE A 15 1.49 -5.37 -4.75
C ILE A 15 0.21 -5.75 -5.48
N ILE A 16 -0.72 -6.37 -4.76
CA ILE A 16 -2.10 -6.55 -5.20
C ILE A 16 -2.97 -5.68 -4.28
N HIS A 17 -3.75 -4.78 -4.88
CA HIS A 17 -4.64 -3.87 -4.17
C HIS A 17 -5.86 -3.55 -5.04
N ASN A 18 -6.91 -2.96 -4.45
CA ASN A 18 -8.03 -2.46 -5.25
C ASN A 18 -7.66 -1.15 -5.98
N ASN A 19 -8.37 -0.88 -7.08
CA ASN A 19 -8.19 0.35 -7.87
C ASN A 19 -8.45 1.65 -7.09
N ASN A 20 -9.27 1.60 -6.04
CA ASN A 20 -9.60 2.72 -5.16
C ASN A 20 -8.77 2.75 -3.87
N GLU A 21 -7.71 1.96 -3.77
CA GLU A 21 -6.78 1.97 -2.62
C GLU A 21 -5.46 2.63 -3.03
N ILE A 22 -4.87 3.43 -2.12
CA ILE A 22 -3.51 3.92 -2.33
C ILE A 22 -2.55 2.72 -2.33
N PRO A 23 -1.64 2.61 -3.32
CA PRO A 23 -0.64 1.55 -3.36
C PRO A 23 0.44 1.75 -2.29
N LEU A 24 0.25 1.17 -1.10
CA LEU A 24 1.23 1.20 -0.02
C LEU A 24 2.28 0.09 -0.19
N ILE A 25 3.21 0.30 -1.14
CA ILE A 25 4.21 -0.69 -1.54
C ILE A 25 5.06 -1.15 -0.35
N ASP A 26 5.47 -0.25 0.55
CA ASP A 26 6.40 -0.59 1.64
C ASP A 26 5.81 -1.55 2.69
N SER A 27 4.49 -1.70 2.77
CA SER A 27 3.84 -2.57 3.77
C SER A 27 3.27 -3.86 3.21
N LYS A 28 2.92 -3.91 1.92
CA LYS A 28 2.21 -5.04 1.29
C LYS A 28 2.95 -5.67 0.11
N ALA A 29 4.22 -5.31 -0.07
CA ALA A 29 5.06 -5.73 -1.18
C ALA A 29 5.37 -7.23 -1.23
N PHE A 30 5.37 -7.76 -2.44
CA PHE A 30 6.00 -9.00 -2.83
C PHE A 30 7.29 -8.70 -3.59
N TYR A 31 8.34 -9.47 -3.29
CA TYR A 31 9.63 -9.33 -3.94
C TYR A 31 9.88 -10.48 -4.92
N PHE A 32 10.30 -10.14 -6.13
CA PHE A 32 10.57 -11.08 -7.23
C PHE A 32 12.02 -10.92 -7.69
N ALA A 33 12.74 -12.04 -7.74
CA ALA A 33 14.14 -12.09 -8.11
C ALA A 33 14.32 -12.38 -9.62
N PRO A 34 15.31 -11.77 -10.29
CA PRO A 34 15.72 -12.15 -11.63
C PRO A 34 16.18 -13.61 -11.68
N GLY A 35 15.95 -14.26 -12.82
CA GLY A 35 16.36 -15.65 -13.09
C GLY A 35 15.36 -16.70 -12.58
N TYR A 36 14.18 -16.26 -12.15
CA TYR A 36 13.13 -17.14 -11.65
C TYR A 36 11.83 -16.93 -12.43
N THR A 37 11.07 -18.01 -12.56
CA THR A 37 9.64 -17.93 -12.86
C THR A 37 8.88 -17.89 -11.54
N HIS A 38 8.12 -16.82 -11.33
CA HIS A 38 7.29 -16.61 -10.16
C HIS A 38 5.82 -16.77 -10.52
N ASN A 39 5.13 -17.62 -9.76
CA ASN A 39 3.68 -17.76 -9.83
C ASN A 39 3.07 -17.15 -8.56
N LEU A 40 2.42 -16.01 -8.73
CA LEU A 40 1.67 -15.30 -7.69
C LEU A 40 0.20 -15.69 -7.83
N VAL A 41 -0.25 -16.54 -6.91
CA VAL A 41 -1.65 -16.97 -6.82
C VAL A 41 -2.34 -16.14 -5.74
N TRP A 42 -3.52 -15.57 -6.03
CA TRP A 42 -4.24 -14.72 -5.08
C TRP A 42 -5.73 -15.05 -4.99
N SER A 43 -6.32 -14.88 -3.80
CA SER A 43 -7.76 -14.88 -3.58
C SER A 43 -8.20 -13.57 -2.92
N LYS A 44 -9.43 -13.15 -3.23
CA LYS A 44 -10.01 -11.91 -2.71
C LYS A 44 -11.17 -12.22 -1.78
N SER A 45 -11.16 -11.55 -0.63
CA SER A 45 -12.29 -11.50 0.28
C SER A 45 -12.69 -10.06 0.58
N ILE A 46 -13.98 -9.84 0.78
CA ILE A 46 -14.57 -8.57 1.17
C ILE A 46 -15.31 -8.79 2.48
N SER A 47 -14.92 -8.04 3.51
CA SER A 47 -15.57 -8.02 4.82
C SER A 47 -16.33 -6.72 4.98
N THR A 48 -17.65 -6.79 5.14
CA THR A 48 -18.53 -5.62 5.35
C THR A 48 -19.05 -5.63 6.78
N TYR A 49 -18.75 -4.56 7.51
CA TYR A 49 -19.16 -4.34 8.89
C TYR A 49 -20.36 -3.40 8.97
N LEU A 50 -21.20 -3.62 9.98
CA LEU A 50 -22.27 -2.68 10.31
C LEU A 50 -21.68 -1.47 11.03
N GLN A 51 -22.07 -0.28 10.59
CA GLN A 51 -21.69 0.97 11.23
C GLN A 51 -22.12 1.05 12.71
N PRO A 52 -21.63 2.06 13.47
CA PRO A 52 -22.08 2.29 14.83
C PRO A 52 -23.62 2.30 14.93
N PRO A 53 -24.22 1.63 15.94
CA PRO A 53 -23.59 1.16 17.18
C PRO A 53 -22.98 -0.25 17.14
N TYR A 54 -23.07 -1.00 16.04
CA TYR A 54 -22.65 -2.41 16.00
C TYR A 54 -21.15 -2.60 15.96
N THR A 55 -20.45 -1.80 15.16
CA THR A 55 -19.00 -1.84 15.04
C THR A 55 -18.48 -0.42 14.85
N SER A 56 -17.39 -0.08 15.54
CA SER A 56 -16.72 1.21 15.35
C SER A 56 -15.95 1.17 14.04
N CYS A 57 -16.59 1.59 12.95
CA CYS A 57 -16.00 1.68 11.62
C CYS A 57 -16.44 2.96 10.91
N THR A 58 -15.69 3.38 9.90
CA THR A 58 -16.02 4.53 9.06
C THR A 58 -15.62 4.29 7.61
N ASN A 59 -16.38 4.87 6.68
CA ASN A 59 -15.97 5.04 5.28
C ASN A 59 -15.78 6.53 4.94
N ARG A 60 -15.78 7.40 5.97
CA ARG A 60 -15.67 8.85 5.78
C ARG A 60 -14.22 9.23 5.51
N ILE A 61 -13.99 9.83 4.36
CA ILE A 61 -12.71 10.44 4.00
C ILE A 61 -12.58 11.78 4.76
N GLY A 62 -11.54 11.91 5.58
CA GLY A 62 -11.18 13.16 6.27
C GLY A 62 -10.60 14.20 5.32
N ASP A 63 -10.55 15.46 5.75
CA ASP A 63 -10.02 16.55 4.91
C ASP A 63 -8.52 16.39 4.62
N ASP A 64 -7.78 15.82 5.56
CA ASP A 64 -6.36 15.44 5.44
C ASP A 64 -6.12 14.39 4.35
N MET A 65 -6.91 13.32 4.36
CA MET A 65 -6.86 12.27 3.34
C MET A 65 -7.32 12.80 1.99
N LYS A 66 -8.34 13.66 1.96
CA LYS A 66 -8.80 14.31 0.73
C LYS A 66 -7.69 15.17 0.13
N ALA A 67 -7.00 15.98 0.94
CA ALA A 67 -5.89 16.80 0.45
C ALA A 67 -4.73 15.97 -0.13
N LEU A 68 -4.46 14.79 0.44
CA LEU A 68 -3.54 13.82 -0.13
C LEU A 68 -4.06 13.31 -1.49
N TYR A 69 -5.31 12.83 -1.55
CA TYR A 69 -5.91 12.23 -2.74
C TYR A 69 -6.01 13.21 -3.91
N ASP A 70 -6.28 14.49 -3.63
CA ASP A 70 -6.32 15.56 -4.63
C ASP A 70 -4.98 15.74 -5.37
N THR A 71 -3.86 15.25 -4.81
CA THR A 71 -2.54 15.26 -5.46
C THR A 71 -2.47 14.29 -6.66
N TYR A 72 -3.35 13.29 -6.71
CA TYR A 72 -3.35 12.22 -7.72
C TYR A 72 -4.33 12.46 -8.87
N ASN A 73 -4.68 13.72 -9.17
CA ASN A 73 -5.39 14.15 -10.39
C ASN A 73 -6.58 13.26 -10.81
N GLY A 74 -7.66 13.25 -10.02
CA GLY A 74 -8.94 12.64 -10.40
C GLY A 74 -9.09 11.16 -10.04
N VAL A 75 -8.12 10.55 -9.36
CA VAL A 75 -8.27 9.21 -8.78
C VAL A 75 -9.19 9.29 -7.55
N GLN A 76 -10.24 8.48 -7.54
CA GLN A 76 -11.17 8.36 -6.42
C GLN A 76 -10.69 7.25 -5.48
N TYR A 77 -9.90 7.62 -4.48
CA TYR A 77 -9.50 6.71 -3.41
C TYR A 77 -10.59 6.63 -2.32
N SER A 78 -10.77 5.42 -1.79
CA SER A 78 -11.59 5.14 -0.63
C SER A 78 -10.85 5.47 0.66
N TYR A 79 -11.62 5.63 1.75
CA TYR A 79 -11.03 5.69 3.09
C TYR A 79 -10.16 4.45 3.36
N SER A 80 -9.00 4.67 3.97
CA SER A 80 -8.13 3.64 4.48
C SER A 80 -7.58 4.02 5.86
N GLN A 81 -7.75 3.14 6.84
CA GLN A 81 -7.24 3.31 8.19
C GLN A 81 -5.72 3.45 8.16
N THR A 82 -5.03 2.64 7.36
CA THR A 82 -3.56 2.72 7.23
C THR A 82 -3.12 4.10 6.74
N VAL A 83 -3.77 4.65 5.71
CA VAL A 83 -3.45 5.99 5.21
C VAL A 83 -3.69 7.05 6.28
N CYS A 84 -4.78 6.94 7.04
CA CYS A 84 -5.08 7.84 8.17
C CYS A 84 -3.95 7.82 9.22
N TYR A 85 -3.49 6.63 9.63
CA TYR A 85 -2.39 6.50 10.58
C TYR A 85 -1.06 7.06 10.04
N GLU A 86 -0.76 6.86 8.75
CA GLU A 86 0.45 7.43 8.15
C GLU A 86 0.40 8.96 8.07
N LEU A 87 -0.78 9.54 7.85
CA LEU A 87 -0.97 10.99 7.92
C LEU A 87 -0.78 11.54 9.35
N CYS A 88 -1.29 10.85 10.38
CA CYS A 88 -0.97 11.23 11.76
C CYS A 88 0.53 11.20 12.04
N LYS A 89 1.22 10.17 11.53
CA LYS A 89 2.67 10.00 11.73
C LYS A 89 3.41 11.16 11.07
N GLN A 90 2.99 11.58 9.87
CA GLN A 90 3.51 12.81 9.25
C GLN A 90 3.21 14.05 10.06
N THR A 91 2.02 14.17 10.65
CA THR A 91 1.67 15.27 11.56
C THR A 91 2.58 15.32 12.77
N TYR A 92 2.85 14.18 13.40
CA TYR A 92 3.77 14.09 14.53
C TYR A 92 5.19 14.51 14.14
N ILE A 93 5.69 14.05 13.00
CA ILE A 93 7.01 14.44 12.47
C ILE A 93 7.05 15.95 12.23
N TYR A 94 6.02 16.51 11.59
CA TYR A 94 5.94 17.93 11.32
C TYR A 94 5.94 18.77 12.60
N MET A 95 5.16 18.37 13.61
CA MET A 95 5.12 19.07 14.90
C MET A 95 6.49 19.12 15.59
N ASN A 96 7.29 18.06 15.47
CA ASN A 96 8.60 17.96 16.13
C ASN A 96 9.76 18.50 15.28
N CYS A 97 9.69 18.36 13.96
CA CYS A 97 10.82 18.58 13.04
C CYS A 97 10.59 19.68 12.00
N GLN A 98 9.37 20.24 11.92
CA GLN A 98 8.97 21.30 10.97
C GLN A 98 9.18 20.92 9.49
N CYS A 99 9.11 19.62 9.19
CA CYS A 99 9.21 19.04 7.85
C CYS A 99 8.46 17.71 7.79
N VAL A 100 8.23 17.17 6.59
CA VAL A 100 7.62 15.85 6.39
C VAL A 100 8.62 14.84 5.84
N SER A 101 8.47 13.57 6.22
CA SER A 101 9.41 12.51 5.85
C SER A 101 9.04 11.86 4.52
N SER A 102 10.00 11.71 3.62
CA SER A 102 9.81 10.92 2.40
C SER A 102 9.85 9.39 2.64
N LEU A 103 10.19 8.95 3.87
CA LEU A 103 10.33 7.53 4.23
C LEU A 103 9.00 6.82 4.54
N ILE A 104 7.87 7.53 4.51
CA ILE A 104 6.56 6.98 4.88
C ILE A 104 5.57 7.17 3.73
N LEU A 105 5.18 8.42 3.51
CA LEU A 105 4.21 8.82 2.52
C LEU A 105 4.60 10.20 2.06
N THR A 106 4.89 10.34 0.77
CA THR A 106 5.24 11.65 0.22
C THR A 106 3.99 12.50 0.16
N ILE A 107 3.96 13.55 0.98
CA ILE A 107 2.85 14.51 1.05
C ILE A 107 3.36 15.93 0.81
N GLN A 108 2.53 16.77 0.20
CA GLN A 108 2.83 18.18 -0.05
C GLN A 108 2.00 19.12 0.83
N LYS A 109 0.90 18.59 1.40
CA LYS A 109 0.00 19.35 2.25
C LYS A 109 -0.36 18.54 3.48
N LEU A 110 -0.62 19.23 4.58
CA LEU A 110 -0.99 18.64 5.86
C LEU A 110 -2.09 19.49 6.50
N PHE A 111 -3.01 18.87 7.23
CA PHE A 111 -3.97 19.59 8.05
C PHE A 111 -3.44 19.71 9.49
N ILE A 112 -3.22 20.94 9.95
CA ILE A 112 -2.82 21.26 11.32
C ILE A 112 -3.81 22.28 11.87
N ASN A 113 -4.38 22.04 13.06
CA ASN A 113 -5.32 22.96 13.72
C ASN A 113 -6.46 23.42 12.79
N ASN A 114 -7.06 22.49 12.04
CA ASN A 114 -8.11 22.73 11.05
C ASN A 114 -7.72 23.66 9.88
N GLN A 115 -6.42 23.81 9.60
CA GLN A 115 -5.92 24.55 8.45
C GLN A 115 -5.05 23.66 7.57
N LEU A 116 -5.30 23.71 6.26
CA LEU A 116 -4.46 23.07 5.27
C LEU A 116 -3.22 23.93 5.03
N ILE A 117 -2.05 23.39 5.35
CA ILE A 117 -0.76 24.04 5.15
C ILE A 117 0.05 23.31 4.07
N GLN A 118 0.89 24.06 3.36
CA GLN A 118 1.92 23.49 2.49
C GLN A 118 3.11 23.07 3.35
N VAL A 119 3.67 21.90 3.07
CA VAL A 119 4.78 21.33 3.84
C VAL A 119 5.95 21.00 2.93
N ASN A 120 7.16 21.16 3.47
CA ASN A 120 8.39 20.82 2.78
C ASN A 120 8.90 19.46 3.26
N MET A 121 9.46 18.68 2.32
CA MET A 121 10.18 17.46 2.68
C MET A 121 11.40 17.79 3.54
N CYS A 122 11.72 16.91 4.50
CA CYS A 122 12.91 17.04 5.32
C CYS A 122 14.16 17.04 4.43
N SER A 123 14.96 18.10 4.55
CA SER A 123 16.13 18.28 3.73
C SER A 123 17.31 17.49 4.27
N ILE A 124 18.13 16.95 3.36
CA ILE A 124 19.47 16.43 3.66
C ILE A 124 20.54 17.55 3.65
N TYR A 125 20.16 18.76 3.25
CA TYR A 125 21.06 19.91 3.06
C TYR A 125 20.55 21.15 3.82
N PRO A 126 21.44 21.97 4.43
CA PRO A 126 22.90 21.84 4.49
C PRO A 126 23.39 20.83 5.54
N THR A 127 22.53 20.42 6.47
CA THR A 127 22.85 19.43 7.52
C THR A 127 21.82 18.32 7.55
N LEU A 128 22.20 17.14 8.04
CA LEU A 128 21.31 15.98 8.22
C LEU A 128 20.32 16.15 9.39
N THR A 129 20.27 17.31 10.03
CA THR A 129 19.52 17.52 11.28
C THR A 129 18.03 17.21 11.12
N GLN A 130 17.39 17.66 10.03
CA GLN A 130 15.98 17.40 9.77
C GLN A 130 15.69 15.92 9.54
N MET A 131 16.56 15.22 8.79
CA MET A 131 16.44 13.79 8.56
C MET A 131 16.65 12.97 9.84
N ILE A 132 17.63 13.32 10.67
CA ILE A 132 17.86 12.68 11.98
C ILE A 132 16.65 12.90 12.89
N CYS A 133 16.11 14.11 12.92
CA CYS A 133 14.89 14.41 13.66
C CYS A 133 13.71 13.56 13.17
N ALA A 134 13.47 13.52 11.86
CA ALA A 134 12.38 12.73 11.28
C ALA A 134 12.51 11.24 11.63
N TYR A 135 13.70 10.65 11.50
CA TYR A 135 13.95 9.27 11.87
C TYR A 135 13.68 9.02 13.36
N SER A 136 14.15 9.90 14.24
CA SER A 136 13.88 9.80 15.68
C SER A 136 12.39 9.96 15.98
N ALA A 137 11.70 10.90 15.34
CA ALA A 137 10.27 11.14 15.51
C ALA A 137 9.43 9.95 15.05
N ILE A 138 9.82 9.26 13.97
CA ILE A 138 9.17 8.02 13.52
C ILE A 138 9.26 6.93 14.59
N ASN A 139 10.46 6.71 15.14
CA ASN A 139 10.69 5.72 16.18
C ASN A 139 9.94 6.08 17.47
N ASN A 140 9.93 7.36 17.84
CA ASN A 140 9.21 7.84 19.03
C ASN A 140 7.71 7.67 18.87
N PHE A 141 7.14 8.06 17.71
CA PHE A 141 5.72 7.91 17.44
C PHE A 141 5.27 6.45 17.55
N THR A 142 6.06 5.51 17.01
CA THR A 142 5.77 4.07 17.07
C THR A 142 5.68 3.55 18.51
N ASN A 143 6.42 4.15 19.45
CA ASN A 143 6.46 3.73 20.85
C ASN A 143 5.57 4.59 21.79
N ASP A 144 5.15 5.79 21.36
CA ASP A 144 4.34 6.70 22.15
C ASP A 144 2.84 6.49 21.90
N LEU A 145 2.25 5.59 22.68
CA LEU A 145 0.81 5.29 22.64
C LEU A 145 -0.07 6.52 22.94
N THR A 146 0.44 7.48 23.71
CA THR A 146 -0.31 8.70 24.06
C THR A 146 -0.39 9.62 22.84
N ALA A 147 0.74 9.83 22.15
CA ALA A 147 0.76 10.57 20.88
C ALA A 147 -0.11 9.89 19.82
N GLN A 148 -0.05 8.56 19.71
CA GLN A 148 -0.89 7.81 18.77
C GLN A 148 -2.38 7.99 19.08
N SER A 149 -2.80 7.85 20.35
CA SER A 149 -4.20 8.04 20.73
C SER A 149 -4.67 9.48 20.50
N ASN A 150 -3.83 10.48 20.79
CA ASN A 150 -4.19 11.89 20.65
C ASN A 150 -4.29 12.33 19.19
N LEU A 151 -3.36 11.88 18.34
CA LEU A 151 -3.33 12.27 16.93
C LEU A 151 -4.20 11.38 16.05
N CYS A 152 -4.26 10.07 16.32
CA CYS A 152 -4.98 9.10 15.49
C CYS A 152 -6.26 8.54 16.12
N GLY A 153 -6.75 9.10 17.23
CA GLY A 153 -8.00 8.62 17.85
C GLY A 153 -9.23 8.61 16.91
N HIS A 154 -9.15 9.35 15.81
CA HIS A 154 -10.19 9.40 14.78
C HIS A 154 -10.00 8.39 13.63
N CYS A 155 -8.87 7.68 13.56
CA CYS A 155 -8.56 6.68 12.53
C CYS A 155 -9.23 5.33 12.84
N GLN A 156 -10.55 5.29 12.67
CA GLN A 156 -11.34 4.07 12.81
C GLN A 156 -11.05 3.09 11.67
N GLN A 157 -11.35 1.81 11.86
CA GLN A 157 -11.25 0.83 10.77
C GLN A 157 -12.28 1.14 9.67
N GLU A 158 -12.00 0.68 8.45
CA GLU A 158 -12.92 0.75 7.32
C GLU A 158 -14.17 -0.10 7.58
N CYS A 159 -15.35 0.34 7.13
CA CYS A 159 -16.56 -0.50 7.21
C CYS A 159 -16.62 -1.56 6.10
N GLU A 160 -15.80 -1.42 5.07
CA GLU A 160 -15.60 -2.43 4.05
C GLU A 160 -14.10 -2.65 3.87
N ILE A 161 -13.63 -3.84 4.19
CA ILE A 161 -12.23 -4.23 4.06
C ILE A 161 -12.11 -5.25 2.94
N THR A 162 -11.29 -4.94 1.93
CA THR A 162 -10.87 -5.95 0.96
C THR A 162 -9.53 -6.53 1.39
N THR A 163 -9.46 -7.85 1.48
CA THR A 163 -8.22 -8.57 1.76
C THR A 163 -7.83 -9.42 0.57
N TYR A 164 -6.53 -9.44 0.27
CA TYR A 164 -5.92 -10.31 -0.72
C TYR A 164 -5.04 -11.34 -0.02
N THR A 165 -5.45 -12.59 -0.02
CA THR A 165 -4.57 -13.69 0.42
C THR A 165 -3.78 -14.17 -0.77
N SER A 166 -2.45 -14.16 -0.66
CA SER A 166 -1.58 -14.51 -1.78
C SER A 166 -0.57 -15.57 -1.40
N GLN A 167 -0.21 -16.41 -2.37
CA GLN A 167 0.83 -17.41 -2.27
C GLN A 167 1.79 -17.25 -3.44
N ILE A 168 3.08 -17.27 -3.15
CA ILE A 168 4.12 -17.19 -4.17
C ILE A 168 4.85 -18.52 -4.22
N THR A 169 4.96 -19.05 -5.42
CA THR A 169 5.87 -20.15 -5.73
C THR A 169 6.87 -19.65 -6.77
N SER A 170 8.12 -20.10 -6.65
CA SER A 170 9.20 -19.70 -7.53
C SER A 170 9.92 -20.95 -8.01
N SER A 171 10.11 -21.08 -9.32
CA SER A 171 11.01 -22.09 -9.89
C SER A 171 12.23 -21.42 -10.48
N GLN A 172 13.38 -22.06 -10.29
CA GLN A 172 14.63 -21.63 -10.88
C GLN A 172 14.87 -22.48 -12.13
N ASP A 173 14.29 -22.02 -13.23
CA ASP A 173 14.54 -22.56 -14.56
C ASP A 173 15.17 -21.43 -15.38
N SER A 174 16.17 -21.75 -16.21
CA SER A 174 16.78 -20.73 -17.06
C SER A 174 15.68 -20.11 -17.94
N LEU A 175 15.57 -18.79 -17.86
CA LEU A 175 14.62 -18.03 -18.68
C LEU A 175 15.19 -17.80 -20.09
N ALA A 176 16.48 -18.09 -20.27
CA ALA A 176 17.20 -17.87 -21.50
C ALA A 176 16.75 -18.87 -22.59
N ASP A 177 15.75 -18.45 -23.35
CA ASP A 177 15.29 -19.09 -24.57
C ASP A 177 15.55 -18.19 -25.80
N ASP A 178 15.74 -18.80 -26.96
CA ASP A 178 16.00 -18.09 -28.22
C ASP A 178 14.83 -17.16 -28.62
N GLY A 179 13.59 -17.50 -28.25
CA GLY A 179 12.42 -16.65 -28.44
C GLY A 179 12.47 -15.40 -27.58
N LEU A 180 12.84 -15.52 -26.30
CA LEU A 180 13.03 -14.36 -25.42
C LEU A 180 14.19 -13.48 -25.89
N LYS A 181 15.28 -14.09 -26.35
CA LYS A 181 16.41 -13.38 -26.97
C LYS A 181 15.94 -12.55 -28.17
N ALA A 182 15.21 -13.16 -29.11
CA ALA A 182 14.69 -12.46 -30.29
C ALA A 182 13.74 -11.31 -29.90
N LEU A 183 12.87 -11.53 -28.90
CA LEU A 183 11.99 -10.48 -28.38
C LEU A 183 12.80 -9.32 -27.79
N ILE A 184 13.83 -9.60 -27.00
CA ILE A 184 14.72 -8.60 -26.41
C ILE A 184 15.45 -7.81 -27.49
N GLU A 185 16.04 -8.47 -28.49
CA GLU A 185 16.74 -7.80 -29.58
C GLU A 185 15.79 -6.87 -30.37
N GLN A 186 14.56 -7.31 -30.65
CA GLN A 186 13.57 -6.49 -31.35
C GLN A 186 13.07 -5.30 -30.52
N THR A 187 12.84 -5.50 -29.22
CA THR A 187 12.26 -4.47 -28.35
C THR A 187 13.29 -3.51 -27.79
N ILE A 188 14.47 -3.99 -27.38
CA ILE A 188 15.52 -3.18 -26.77
C ILE A 188 16.30 -2.38 -27.81
N MET A 189 16.62 -2.93 -28.99
CA MET A 189 17.37 -2.16 -30.01
C MET A 189 16.62 -0.91 -30.49
N LYS A 190 15.31 -0.81 -30.25
CA LYS A 190 14.52 0.40 -30.53
C LYS A 190 14.78 1.53 -29.52
N TYR A 191 15.22 1.23 -28.30
CA TYR A 191 15.28 2.19 -27.19
C TYR A 191 16.63 2.20 -26.45
N ARG A 192 17.50 1.22 -26.65
CA ARG A 192 18.78 1.09 -25.94
C ARG A 192 19.77 0.20 -26.71
N GLU A 193 21.05 0.46 -26.53
CA GLU A 193 22.11 -0.44 -27.00
C GLU A 193 22.12 -1.73 -26.18
N LEU A 194 22.33 -2.86 -26.87
CA LEU A 194 22.54 -4.15 -26.24
C LEU A 194 23.87 -4.15 -25.47
N PRO A 195 24.03 -4.99 -24.43
CA PRO A 195 25.30 -5.13 -23.72
C PRO A 195 26.45 -5.51 -24.68
N GLU A 196 27.66 -4.99 -24.45
CA GLU A 196 28.83 -5.18 -25.33
C GLU A 196 29.15 -6.65 -25.67
N ASN A 197 28.84 -7.58 -24.77
CA ASN A 197 29.08 -9.02 -24.95
C ASN A 197 27.78 -9.83 -25.17
N TRP A 198 26.72 -9.20 -25.66
CA TRP A 198 25.41 -9.83 -25.84
C TRP A 198 25.50 -11.15 -26.62
N THR A 199 26.18 -11.17 -27.76
CA THR A 199 26.30 -12.37 -28.63
C THR A 199 26.74 -13.63 -27.87
N ASN A 200 27.67 -13.49 -26.92
CA ASN A 200 28.29 -14.62 -26.22
C ASN A 200 27.73 -14.87 -24.81
N ASN A 201 27.13 -13.85 -24.19
CA ASN A 201 26.72 -13.90 -22.77
C ASN A 201 25.24 -13.57 -22.56
N TRP A 202 24.42 -13.60 -23.62
CA TRP A 202 22.99 -13.24 -23.52
C TRP A 202 22.24 -14.12 -22.52
N GLN A 203 22.54 -15.42 -22.41
CA GLN A 203 21.86 -16.29 -21.44
C GLN A 203 22.09 -15.83 -20.00
N THR A 204 23.36 -15.66 -19.63
CA THR A 204 23.75 -15.13 -18.32
C THR A 204 23.17 -13.74 -18.07
N TYR A 205 23.08 -12.90 -19.10
CA TYR A 205 22.46 -11.59 -18.98
C TYR A 205 20.95 -11.70 -18.71
N ILE A 206 20.24 -12.58 -19.44
CA ILE A 206 18.82 -12.83 -19.27
C ILE A 206 18.54 -13.32 -17.84
N ASP A 207 19.23 -14.38 -17.42
CA ASP A 207 19.01 -15.00 -16.10
C ASP A 207 19.35 -14.05 -14.93
N ASN A 208 20.24 -13.06 -15.13
CA ASN A 208 20.58 -12.09 -14.09
C ASN A 208 19.76 -10.78 -14.12
N SER A 209 18.98 -10.55 -15.17
CA SER A 209 18.34 -9.24 -15.40
C SER A 209 16.83 -9.30 -15.63
N TYR A 210 16.30 -10.48 -15.98
CA TYR A 210 14.89 -10.68 -16.29
C TYR A 210 14.28 -11.67 -15.31
N LEU A 211 12.97 -11.55 -15.11
CA LEU A 211 12.15 -12.51 -14.39
C LEU A 211 10.85 -12.73 -15.16
N GLN A 212 10.22 -13.86 -14.93
CA GLN A 212 8.87 -14.13 -15.41
C GLN A 212 7.92 -14.09 -14.22
N LEU A 213 6.85 -13.27 -14.30
CA LEU A 213 5.82 -13.19 -13.27
C LEU A 213 4.47 -13.57 -13.87
N GLN A 214 3.89 -14.66 -13.37
CA GLN A 214 2.53 -15.08 -13.67
C GLN A 214 1.63 -14.74 -12.48
N ILE A 215 0.56 -14.00 -12.75
CA ILE A 215 -0.40 -13.58 -11.72
C ILE A 215 -1.72 -14.24 -12.02
N CYS A 216 -2.16 -15.14 -11.13
CA CYS A 216 -3.34 -15.97 -11.34
C CYS A 216 -4.29 -15.86 -10.15
N PRO A 217 -5.61 -15.71 -10.36
CA PRO A 217 -6.56 -15.89 -9.27
C PRO A 217 -6.59 -17.36 -8.84
N GLN A 218 -6.64 -17.64 -7.54
CA GLN A 218 -6.80 -18.97 -6.97
C GLN A 218 -8.16 -19.57 -7.35
N SER A 219 -9.18 -18.72 -7.44
CA SER A 219 -10.52 -19.08 -7.86
C SER A 219 -11.21 -17.86 -8.47
N GLU A 220 -12.24 -18.09 -9.28
CA GLU A 220 -13.13 -17.02 -9.79
C GLU A 220 -14.05 -16.44 -8.71
N PHE A 221 -14.10 -17.06 -7.53
CA PHE A 221 -14.95 -16.62 -6.42
C PHE A 221 -14.31 -15.48 -5.63
N VAL A 222 -15.18 -14.54 -5.25
CA VAL A 222 -14.88 -13.53 -4.22
C VAL A 222 -15.64 -13.93 -2.97
N HIS A 223 -14.94 -14.08 -1.85
CA HIS A 223 -15.57 -14.42 -0.58
C HIS A 223 -16.15 -13.16 0.07
N HIS A 224 -17.47 -13.13 0.28
CA HIS A 224 -18.15 -12.03 0.97
C HIS A 224 -18.49 -12.43 2.40
N TYR A 225 -17.94 -11.70 3.37
CA TYR A 225 -18.27 -11.81 4.78
C TYR A 225 -19.05 -10.57 5.19
N LYS A 226 -20.34 -10.74 5.46
CA LYS A 226 -21.23 -9.62 5.80
C LYS A 226 -21.70 -9.76 7.23
N GLN A 227 -21.53 -8.70 8.02
CA GLN A 227 -22.16 -8.59 9.32
C GLN A 227 -23.64 -8.21 9.16
N GLU A 228 -24.52 -8.99 9.78
CA GLU A 228 -25.95 -8.74 9.81
C GLU A 228 -26.43 -8.66 11.27
N PRO A 229 -27.42 -7.80 11.57
CA PRO A 229 -27.94 -7.71 12.93
C PRO A 229 -28.61 -9.04 13.30
N SER A 230 -28.43 -9.50 14.53
CA SER A 230 -29.04 -10.75 15.01
C SER A 230 -30.57 -10.67 15.08
N LEU A 231 -31.12 -9.47 15.21
CA LEU A 231 -32.55 -9.18 15.21
C LEU A 231 -32.83 -8.07 14.21
N SER A 232 -33.83 -8.28 13.37
CA SER A 232 -34.37 -7.24 12.50
C SER A 232 -35.29 -6.29 13.26
N TRP A 233 -35.53 -5.11 12.70
CA TRP A 233 -36.53 -4.18 13.25
C TRP A 233 -37.92 -4.81 13.39
N THR A 234 -38.29 -5.68 12.45
CA THR A 234 -39.56 -6.41 12.51
C THR A 234 -39.61 -7.35 13.71
N ASP A 235 -38.51 -8.03 14.03
CA ASP A 235 -38.45 -8.93 15.20
C ASP A 235 -38.57 -8.13 16.52
N VAL A 236 -37.95 -6.96 16.58
CA VAL A 236 -38.03 -6.07 17.75
C VAL A 236 -39.46 -5.55 17.91
N ILE A 237 -40.08 -5.03 16.84
CA ILE A 237 -41.44 -4.48 16.87
C ILE A 237 -42.47 -5.58 17.17
N SER A 238 -42.33 -6.77 16.58
CA SER A 238 -43.24 -7.88 16.86
C SER A 238 -43.11 -8.38 18.29
N SER A 239 -41.90 -8.43 18.84
CA SER A 239 -41.66 -8.86 20.22
C SER A 239 -42.21 -7.85 21.23
N VAL A 240 -42.00 -6.55 20.99
CA VAL A 240 -42.58 -5.50 21.83
C VAL A 240 -44.11 -5.47 21.70
N GLY A 241 -44.64 -5.51 20.48
CA GLY A 241 -46.08 -5.52 20.22
C GLY A 241 -46.81 -6.75 20.78
N GLY A 242 -46.16 -7.92 20.76
CA GLY A 242 -46.67 -9.14 21.38
C GLY A 242 -46.68 -9.07 22.91
N GLN A 243 -45.69 -8.41 23.53
CA GLN A 243 -45.63 -8.24 24.98
C GLN A 243 -46.56 -7.15 25.50
N THR A 244 -46.82 -6.09 24.72
CA THR A 244 -47.74 -5.00 25.12
C THR A 244 -49.21 -5.34 24.91
N ALA A 245 -49.52 -6.38 24.13
CA ALA A 245 -50.88 -6.88 23.93
C ALA A 245 -51.30 -7.94 24.98
N LEU A 246 -50.36 -8.39 25.84
CA LEU A 246 -50.59 -9.26 27.00
C LEU A 246 -50.81 -8.43 28.27
#